data_AF-A0A3L7VPZ5-F1
#
_entry.id   AF-A0A3L7VPZ5-F1
#
_cell.length_a   1.000
_cell.length_b   1.000
_cell.length_c   1.000
_cell.angle_alpha   90.00
_cell.angle_beta   90.00
_cell.angle_gamma   90.00
#
_symmetry.space_group_name_H-M   'P 1'
#
loop_
_entity.id
_entity.type
_entity.pdbx_description
1 polymer ?
#
loop_
_entity_poly.entity_id
_entity_poly.type
_entity_poly.pdbx_seq_one_letter_code
_entity_poly.pdbx_strand_id
1 'polypeptide(L)'
;MAPRIITGESTRRLRWIVTLQGGLEALFRTRRDVLVAGGVPWYTTPTATTFATPDVFVAYGVARGERTAYRQWDEANIAPHVVFDAFAPGMSMVTICRRLKFYERAGVEEYYMYDPDAGEAMGWVHNGQQFEEVDTLHGWQSP
;
A
#
# COMPACT_ATOMS: atom_id res chain seq x y z
N MET A 1 -16.71 28.78 -15.58
CA MET A 1 -16.21 28.10 -14.38
C MET A 1 -15.03 27.26 -14.84
N ALA A 2 -13.79 27.64 -14.49
CA ALA A 2 -12.61 26.91 -14.97
C ALA A 2 -12.59 25.50 -14.36
N PRO A 3 -12.27 24.44 -15.13
CA PRO A 3 -12.13 23.11 -14.56
C PRO A 3 -10.96 23.14 -13.58
N ARG A 4 -11.25 22.87 -12.31
CA ARG A 4 -10.23 22.72 -11.28
C ARG A 4 -9.52 21.40 -11.58
N ILE A 5 -8.47 21.46 -12.39
CA ILE A 5 -7.54 20.34 -12.51
C ILE A 5 -6.81 20.27 -11.17
N ILE A 6 -7.33 19.45 -10.25
CA ILE A 6 -6.66 19.13 -8.99
C ILE A 6 -5.74 17.95 -9.30
N THR A 7 -4.54 18.24 -9.80
CA THR A 7 -3.49 17.21 -9.92
C THR A 7 -2.77 17.06 -8.59
N GLY A 8 -2.80 15.86 -8.01
CA GLY A 8 -1.84 15.39 -7.02
C GLY A 8 -2.09 15.93 -5.60
N GLU A 9 -2.37 15.00 -4.69
CA GLU A 9 -2.65 15.23 -3.26
C GLU A 9 -3.93 16.01 -2.92
N SER A 10 -4.70 15.45 -1.98
CA SER A 10 -5.82 16.13 -1.35
C SER A 10 -5.74 15.94 0.16
N THR A 11 -6.18 16.93 0.94
CA THR A 11 -6.24 16.80 2.40
C THR A 11 -7.17 15.67 2.84
N ARG A 12 -8.14 15.31 1.99
CA ARG A 12 -9.00 14.15 2.18
C ARG A 12 -8.20 12.84 2.04
N ARG A 13 -7.40 12.70 0.98
CA ARG A 13 -6.50 11.57 0.77
C ARG A 13 -5.53 11.40 1.95
N LEU A 14 -4.84 12.49 2.33
CA LEU A 14 -3.93 12.48 3.48
C LEU A 14 -4.62 12.02 4.77
N ARG A 15 -5.83 12.50 5.03
CA ARG A 15 -6.59 12.09 6.22
C ARG A 15 -6.81 10.59 6.27
N TRP A 16 -7.14 9.96 5.14
CA TRP A 16 -7.33 8.51 5.07
C TRP A 16 -6.02 7.75 5.24
N ILE A 17 -4.92 8.21 4.63
CA ILE A 17 -3.59 7.61 4.83
C ILE A 17 -3.21 7.61 6.32
N VAL A 18 -3.34 8.76 6.99
CA VAL A 18 -3.04 8.89 8.42
C VAL A 18 -3.98 8.04 9.28
N THR A 19 -5.26 7.97 8.90
CA THR A 19 -6.25 7.14 9.62
C THR A 19 -5.91 5.65 9.51
N LEU A 20 -5.59 5.18 8.30
CA LEU A 20 -5.20 3.79 8.05
C LEU A 20 -3.91 3.44 8.79
N GLN A 21 -2.87 4.27 8.65
CA GLN A 21 -1.59 4.04 9.32
C GLN A 21 -1.77 4.00 10.85
N GLY A 22 -2.44 4.99 11.44
CA GLY A 22 -2.66 5.04 12.88
C GLY A 22 -3.52 3.88 13.39
N GLY A 23 -4.54 3.49 12.63
CA GLY A 23 -5.38 2.33 12.94
C GLY A 23 -4.60 1.01 12.96
N LEU A 24 -3.77 0.78 11.94
CA LEU A 24 -2.91 -0.40 11.84
C LEU A 24 -1.82 -0.41 12.92
N GLU A 25 -1.18 0.73 13.19
CA GLU A 25 -0.20 0.84 14.27
C GLU A 25 -0.82 0.51 15.64
N ALA A 26 -2.05 0.98 15.88
CA ALA A 26 -2.81 0.68 17.08
C ALA A 26 -3.23 -0.80 17.16
N LEU A 27 -3.68 -1.38 16.05
CA LEU A 27 -4.02 -2.81 15.95
C LEU A 27 -2.82 -3.68 16.34
N PHE A 28 -1.63 -3.37 15.84
CA PHE A 28 -0.42 -4.13 16.11
C PHE A 28 0.39 -3.63 17.31
N ARG A 29 -0.13 -2.73 18.15
CA ARG A 29 0.65 -2.00 19.18
C ARG A 29 1.48 -2.87 20.13
N THR A 30 1.06 -4.12 20.36
CA THR A 30 1.74 -5.08 21.24
C THR A 30 2.75 -5.98 20.50
N ARG A 31 2.78 -5.94 19.17
CA ARG A 31 3.69 -6.71 18.31
C ARG A 31 4.89 -5.84 17.92
N ARG A 32 6.09 -6.25 18.31
CA ARG A 32 7.36 -5.55 18.00
C ARG A 32 7.95 -6.00 16.66
N ASP A 33 7.52 -7.15 16.18
CA ASP A 33 7.88 -7.85 14.95
C ASP A 33 6.92 -7.56 13.79
N VAL A 34 6.17 -6.45 13.86
CA VAL A 34 5.30 -5.98 12.79
C VAL A 34 5.61 -4.51 12.53
N LEU A 35 6.09 -4.22 11.33
CA LEU A 35 6.29 -2.87 10.84
C LEU A 35 5.02 -2.40 10.13
N VAL A 36 4.50 -1.25 10.55
CA VAL A 36 3.54 -0.46 9.79
C VAL A 36 4.29 0.79 9.34
N ALA A 37 4.36 1.03 8.03
CA ALA A 37 5.09 2.14 7.46
C ALA A 37 4.47 2.53 6.11
N GLY A 38 4.96 3.61 5.48
CA GLY A 38 4.41 4.10 4.23
C GLY A 38 5.03 5.44 3.84
N GLY A 39 4.70 5.95 2.67
CA GLY A 39 5.20 7.24 2.17
C GLY A 39 6.71 7.28 1.89
N VAL A 40 7.36 6.12 1.85
CA VAL A 40 8.81 5.98 1.59
C VAL A 40 9.05 5.07 0.38
N PRO A 41 10.15 5.28 -0.38
CA PRO A 41 10.47 4.41 -1.49
C PRO A 41 10.80 3.00 -1.02
N TRP A 42 10.19 2.01 -1.66
CA TRP A 42 10.45 0.58 -1.48
C TRP A 42 11.21 0.01 -2.68
N TYR A 43 12.41 -0.51 -2.41
CA TYR A 43 13.25 -1.21 -3.38
C TYR A 43 13.26 -2.71 -3.08
N THR A 44 13.01 -3.53 -4.10
CA THR A 44 12.99 -5.00 -3.98
C THR A 44 14.38 -5.62 -4.00
N THR A 45 15.36 -5.01 -4.67
CA THR A 45 16.75 -5.49 -4.74
C THR A 45 17.75 -4.33 -4.75
N PRO A 46 19.03 -4.56 -4.38
CA PRO A 46 20.06 -3.51 -4.39
C PRO A 46 20.32 -2.87 -5.77
N THR A 47 20.00 -3.58 -6.84
CA THR A 47 20.19 -3.14 -8.23
C THR A 47 18.90 -2.65 -8.88
N ALA A 48 17.80 -2.59 -8.14
CA ALA A 48 16.50 -2.16 -8.66
C ALA A 48 16.56 -0.72 -9.17
N THR A 49 16.24 -0.52 -10.45
CA THR A 49 16.11 0.81 -11.08
C THR A 49 14.70 1.38 -10.95
N THR A 50 13.77 0.61 -10.40
CA THR A 50 12.38 0.99 -10.16
C THR A 50 12.03 0.71 -8.70
N PHE A 51 11.12 1.50 -8.15
CA PHE A 51 10.63 1.38 -6.78
C PHE A 51 9.14 1.73 -6.75
N ALA A 52 8.47 1.30 -5.69
CA ALA A 52 7.14 1.79 -5.35
C ALA A 52 7.21 2.73 -4.15
N THR A 53 6.16 3.52 -3.94
CA THR A 53 5.98 4.32 -2.73
C THR A 53 4.56 4.06 -2.24
N PRO A 54 4.35 2.94 -1.52
CA PRO A 54 3.05 2.64 -0.96
C PRO A 54 2.64 3.72 0.05
N ASP A 55 1.36 4.05 0.10
CA ASP A 55 0.89 5.02 1.09
C ASP A 55 0.96 4.46 2.51
N VAL A 56 0.54 3.21 2.69
CA VAL A 56 0.68 2.44 3.93
C VAL A 56 0.93 0.98 3.58
N PHE A 57 1.75 0.29 4.37
CA PHE A 57 1.97 -1.14 4.25
C PHE A 57 2.26 -1.78 5.62
N VAL A 58 2.07 -3.10 5.68
CA VAL A 58 2.33 -3.94 6.85
C VAL A 58 3.34 -5.02 6.46
N ALA A 59 4.40 -5.16 7.24
CA ALA A 59 5.40 -6.23 7.08
C ALA A 59 5.56 -7.00 8.38
N TYR A 60 5.17 -8.28 8.37
CA TYR A 60 5.38 -9.20 9.48
C TYR A 60 6.83 -9.70 9.51
N GLY A 61 7.35 -9.99 10.70
CA GLY A 61 8.74 -10.39 10.91
C GLY A 61 9.75 -9.23 10.84
N VAL A 62 9.29 -8.00 10.56
CA VAL A 62 10.12 -6.80 10.47
C VAL A 62 9.98 -5.97 11.72
N ALA A 63 11.11 -5.60 12.32
CA ALA A 63 11.12 -4.80 13.55
C ALA A 63 10.59 -3.38 13.30
N ARG A 64 9.76 -2.89 14.23
CA ARG A 64 9.29 -1.50 14.24
C ARG A 64 10.44 -0.50 14.20
N GLY A 65 10.19 0.64 13.55
CA GLY A 65 11.06 1.81 13.59
C GLY A 65 10.90 2.68 12.34
N GLU A 66 11.55 3.82 12.34
CA GLU A 66 11.53 4.75 11.21
C GLU A 66 12.38 4.23 10.05
N ARG A 67 12.01 4.63 8.83
CA ARG A 67 12.77 4.41 7.60
C ARG A 67 12.67 5.65 6.72
N THR A 68 13.74 5.95 6.00
CA THR A 68 13.71 6.89 4.86
C THR A 68 13.55 6.16 3.52
N ALA A 69 13.76 4.84 3.51
CA ALA A 69 13.48 3.92 2.42
C ALA A 69 13.26 2.51 2.99
N TYR A 70 12.38 1.72 2.39
CA TYR A 70 12.25 0.30 2.68
C TYR A 70 13.10 -0.48 1.68
N ARG A 71 14.29 -0.90 2.11
CA ARG A 71 15.23 -1.68 1.29
C ARG A 71 15.07 -3.13 1.67
N GLN A 72 14.38 -3.91 0.86
CA GLN A 72 13.93 -5.27 1.21
C GLN A 72 15.10 -6.18 1.65
N TRP A 73 16.30 -6.02 1.09
CA TRP A 73 17.48 -6.80 1.47
C TRP A 73 18.04 -6.47 2.86
N ASP A 74 17.78 -5.29 3.41
CA ASP A 74 18.11 -4.96 4.80
C ASP A 74 17.09 -5.55 5.78
N GLU A 75 15.89 -5.88 5.28
CA GLU A 75 14.74 -6.37 6.05
C GLU A 75 14.56 -7.88 5.84
N ALA A 76 15.68 -8.63 5.81
CA ALA A 76 15.71 -10.09 5.61
C ALA A 76 15.02 -10.60 4.32
N ASN A 77 15.01 -9.76 3.27
CA ASN A 77 14.28 -9.99 2.01
C ASN A 77 12.75 -10.09 2.16
N ILE A 78 12.18 -9.55 3.23
CA ILE A 78 10.74 -9.54 3.47
C ILE A 78 10.07 -8.45 2.62
N ALA A 79 9.15 -8.84 1.73
CA ALA A 79 8.24 -7.91 1.09
C ALA A 79 7.16 -7.45 2.09
N PRO A 80 6.60 -6.23 1.93
CA PRO A 80 5.34 -5.89 2.57
C PRO A 80 4.28 -6.95 2.26
N HIS A 81 3.62 -7.46 3.29
CA HIS A 81 2.60 -8.49 3.13
C HIS A 81 1.28 -7.86 2.69
N VAL A 82 0.92 -6.73 3.32
CA VAL A 82 -0.30 -5.98 3.00
C VAL A 82 0.06 -4.56 2.59
N VAL A 83 -0.51 -4.08 1.49
CA VAL A 83 -0.35 -2.71 0.99
C VAL A 83 -1.70 -2.01 0.87
N PHE A 84 -1.77 -0.75 1.30
CA PHE A 84 -2.92 0.13 1.14
C PHE A 84 -2.49 1.39 0.39
N ASP A 85 -3.19 1.72 -0.69
CA ASP A 85 -3.04 2.98 -1.41
C ASP A 85 -4.36 3.77 -1.42
N ALA A 86 -4.27 5.07 -1.18
CA ALA A 86 -5.40 5.99 -1.35
C ALA A 86 -5.32 6.63 -2.75
N PHE A 87 -6.40 6.48 -3.51
CA PHE A 87 -6.55 7.05 -4.85
C PHE A 87 -6.36 8.56 -4.81
N ALA A 88 -5.61 9.08 -5.78
CA ALA A 88 -5.42 10.52 -5.96
C ALA A 88 -6.27 11.01 -7.14
N PRO A 89 -6.95 12.17 -7.02
CA PRO A 89 -7.67 12.76 -8.13
C PRO A 89 -6.79 12.89 -9.38
N GLY A 90 -7.32 12.43 -10.52
CA GLY A 90 -6.61 12.49 -11.80
C GLY A 90 -5.52 11.42 -11.99
N MET A 91 -5.41 10.42 -11.10
CA MET A 91 -4.51 9.29 -11.33
C MET A 91 -4.96 8.49 -12.56
N SER A 92 -4.03 8.28 -13.51
CA SER A 92 -4.34 7.56 -14.74
C SER A 92 -4.49 6.06 -14.50
N MET A 93 -5.34 5.40 -15.29
CA MET A 93 -5.46 3.93 -15.28
C MET A 93 -4.11 3.23 -15.52
N VAL A 94 -3.25 3.80 -16.36
CA VAL A 94 -1.89 3.27 -16.59
C VAL A 94 -1.07 3.26 -15.30
N THR A 95 -1.18 4.30 -14.47
CA THR A 95 -0.50 4.38 -13.17
C THR A 95 -1.03 3.30 -12.22
N ILE A 96 -2.34 3.11 -12.16
CA ILE A 96 -3.00 2.09 -11.33
C ILE A 96 -2.54 0.68 -11.75
N CYS A 97 -2.65 0.35 -13.04
CA CYS A 97 -2.21 -0.94 -13.56
C CYS A 97 -0.72 -1.20 -13.29
N ARG A 98 0.13 -0.18 -13.39
CA ARG A 98 1.57 -0.31 -13.09
C ARG A 98 1.82 -0.61 -11.62
N ARG A 99 1.09 0.04 -10.69
CA ARG A 99 1.17 -0.24 -9.25
C ARG A 99 0.71 -1.66 -8.95
N LEU A 100 -0.50 -2.03 -9.41
CA LEU A 100 -1.05 -3.38 -9.24
C LEU A 100 -0.05 -4.45 -9.69
N LYS A 101 0.50 -4.31 -10.90
CA LYS A 101 1.47 -5.26 -11.45
C LYS A 101 2.84 -5.21 -10.79
N PHE A 102 3.25 -4.07 -10.21
CA PHE A 102 4.46 -4.01 -9.38
C PHE A 102 4.26 -4.83 -8.11
N TYR A 103 3.18 -4.59 -7.37
CA TYR A 103 2.90 -5.26 -6.10
C TYR A 103 2.71 -6.78 -6.25
N GLU A 104 2.00 -7.20 -7.31
CA GLU A 104 1.83 -8.63 -7.66
C GLU A 104 3.20 -9.32 -7.84
N ARG A 105 4.05 -8.76 -8.70
CA ARG A 105 5.39 -9.33 -8.97
C ARG A 105 6.35 -9.23 -7.80
N ALA A 106 6.17 -8.24 -6.92
CA ALA A 106 7.02 -8.03 -5.76
C ALA A 106 6.67 -8.97 -4.60
N GLY A 107 5.59 -9.75 -4.71
CA GLY A 107 5.18 -10.72 -3.71
C GLY A 107 4.38 -10.12 -2.55
N VAL A 108 3.67 -9.01 -2.80
CA VAL A 108 2.66 -8.52 -1.85
C VAL A 108 1.52 -9.55 -1.79
N GLU A 109 1.08 -9.91 -0.58
CA GLU A 109 0.03 -10.91 -0.37
C GLU A 109 -1.37 -10.30 -0.52
N GLU A 110 -1.55 -9.07 -0.05
CA GLU A 110 -2.82 -8.36 -0.13
C GLU A 110 -2.60 -6.89 -0.54
N TYR A 111 -3.39 -6.41 -1.49
CA TYR A 111 -3.36 -5.01 -1.93
C TYR A 111 -4.75 -4.41 -1.90
N TYR A 112 -4.90 -3.24 -1.28
CA TYR A 112 -6.15 -2.51 -1.18
C TYR A 112 -5.98 -1.09 -1.71
N MET A 113 -6.91 -0.66 -2.56
CA MET A 113 -6.97 0.71 -3.07
C MET A 113 -8.30 1.34 -2.66
N TYR A 114 -8.25 2.51 -2.04
CA TYR A 114 -9.44 3.25 -1.59
C TYR A 114 -9.56 4.58 -2.31
N ASP A 115 -10.72 4.90 -2.87
CA ASP A 115 -11.08 6.21 -3.39
C ASP A 115 -11.81 7.05 -2.33
N PRO A 116 -11.16 8.07 -1.75
CA PRO A 116 -11.78 8.93 -0.75
C PRO A 116 -12.93 9.79 -1.25
N ASP A 117 -12.95 10.09 -2.56
CA ASP A 117 -13.95 10.97 -3.16
C ASP A 117 -15.21 10.20 -3.55
N ALA A 118 -15.06 8.98 -4.05
CA ALA A 118 -16.17 8.08 -4.33
C ALA A 118 -16.65 7.30 -3.08
N GLY A 119 -15.78 7.10 -2.09
CA GLY A 119 -16.06 6.24 -0.95
C GLY A 119 -16.01 4.75 -1.29
N GLU A 120 -15.34 4.39 -2.39
CA GLU A 120 -15.25 3.02 -2.92
C GLU A 120 -13.87 2.43 -2.63
N ALA A 121 -13.81 1.11 -2.49
CA ALA A 121 -12.56 0.38 -2.32
C ALA A 121 -12.52 -0.84 -3.24
N MET A 122 -11.33 -1.16 -3.71
CA MET A 122 -11.02 -2.40 -4.41
C MET A 122 -9.91 -3.12 -3.65
N GLY A 123 -9.92 -4.45 -3.68
CA GLY A 123 -8.93 -5.28 -3.00
C GLY A 123 -8.52 -6.46 -3.86
N TRP A 124 -7.29 -6.92 -3.65
CA TRP A 124 -6.73 -8.06 -4.33
C TRP A 124 -5.96 -8.93 -3.34
N VAL A 125 -6.04 -10.25 -3.51
CA VAL A 125 -5.31 -11.26 -2.74
C VAL A 125 -4.44 -12.07 -3.70
N HIS A 126 -3.21 -12.34 -3.32
CA HIS A 126 -2.28 -13.12 -4.12
C HIS A 126 -2.53 -14.62 -3.93
N ASN A 127 -2.84 -15.33 -5.02
CA ASN A 127 -3.11 -16.78 -4.98
C ASN A 127 -1.84 -17.64 -5.16
N GLY A 128 -0.66 -17.01 -5.15
CA GLY A 128 0.64 -17.64 -5.41
C GLY A 128 1.10 -17.54 -6.88
N GLN A 129 0.21 -17.17 -7.80
CA GLN A 129 0.53 -16.93 -9.21
C GLN A 129 0.28 -15.47 -9.62
N GLN A 130 -0.84 -14.91 -9.19
CA GLN A 130 -1.26 -13.55 -9.53
C GLN A 130 -2.20 -13.00 -8.46
N PHE A 131 -2.57 -11.73 -8.60
CA PHE A 131 -3.64 -11.15 -7.85
C PHE A 131 -5.01 -11.58 -8.39
N GLU A 132 -5.88 -11.98 -7.47
CA GLU A 132 -7.31 -12.14 -7.69
C GLU A 132 -8.04 -11.03 -6.94
N GLU A 133 -9.03 -10.42 -7.61
CA GLU A 133 -9.84 -9.37 -7.00
C GLU A 133 -10.76 -9.95 -5.91
N VAL A 134 -10.93 -9.21 -4.83
CA VAL A 134 -11.89 -9.53 -3.77
C VAL A 134 -13.26 -9.04 -4.21
N ASP A 135 -14.16 -9.96 -4.53
CA ASP A 135 -15.51 -9.68 -5.04
C ASP A 135 -16.31 -8.70 -4.15
N THR A 136 -16.16 -8.78 -2.83
CA THR A 136 -16.84 -7.87 -1.89
C THR A 136 -15.98 -7.64 -0.66
N LEU A 137 -15.57 -6.39 -0.45
CA LEU A 137 -14.82 -5.99 0.73
C LEU A 137 -15.68 -5.84 1.99
N HIS A 138 -16.99 -5.63 1.86
CA HIS A 138 -17.85 -5.56 3.03
C HIS A 138 -17.91 -6.92 3.72
N GLY A 139 -17.40 -6.98 4.97
CA GLY A 139 -17.36 -8.22 5.74
C GLY A 139 -16.22 -9.16 5.30
N TRP A 140 -15.37 -8.70 4.39
CA TRP A 140 -14.13 -9.38 4.04
C TRP A 140 -13.21 -9.48 5.27
N GLN A 141 -12.59 -10.64 5.41
CA GLN A 141 -11.57 -10.90 6.41
C GLN A 141 -10.31 -11.37 5.68
N SER A 142 -9.17 -10.73 6.00
CA SER A 142 -7.85 -11.15 5.54
C SER A 142 -7.64 -12.64 5.89
N PRO A 143 -7.11 -13.46 4.95
CA PRO A 143 -7.00 -14.93 5.10
C PRO A 143 -6.20 -15.44 6.30
#